data_AF-A0A920RYK0-F1
#
_entry.id   AF-A0A920RYK0-F1
#
_cell.length_a   1.000
_cell.length_b   1.000
_cell.length_c   1.000
_cell.angle_alpha   90.00
_cell.angle_beta   90.00
_cell.angle_gamma   90.00
#
_symmetry.space_group_name_H-M   'P 1'
#
loop_
_entity.id
_entity.type
_entity.pdbx_description
1 polymer ?
#
loop_
_entity_poly.entity_id
_entity_poly.type
_entity_poly.pdbx_seq_one_letter_code
_entity_poly.pdbx_strand_id
1 'polypeptide(L)'
;MGIKAEGSGSSYIDNGVYYSDIEIPINFEKEQIKALESGIIFNLELNLKIVDIRNWRLDRDIGDLNPKIYAIEFNAFTRRYTVSKRTLGGKLHGHDRRGWEIFKGPIKKLPLVDDSLLDLDADYTVILDSRLRAQGMSPWMKTISFWRESLDSDLEQIQWQLFR
;
A
#
# COMPACT_ATOMS: atom_id res chain seq x y z
N MET A 1 7.06 -5.63 18.05
CA MET A 1 5.96 -6.54 18.44
C MET A 1 4.95 -6.47 17.31
N GLY A 2 4.89 -7.48 16.45
CA GLY A 2 4.10 -7.43 15.22
C GLY A 2 2.60 -7.46 15.50
N ILE A 3 1.86 -6.52 14.94
CA ILE A 3 0.40 -6.49 14.98
C ILE A 3 -0.10 -7.40 13.86
N LYS A 4 -0.66 -8.56 14.24
CA LYS A 4 -1.24 -9.60 13.38
C LYS A 4 -2.09 -9.02 12.23
N ALA A 5 -1.83 -9.41 10.98
CA ALA A 5 -2.52 -8.89 9.81
C ALA A 5 -3.95 -9.40 9.72
N GLU A 6 -4.89 -8.46 9.56
CA GLU A 6 -6.25 -8.72 9.07
C GLU A 6 -6.38 -8.45 7.55
N GLY A 7 -5.25 -8.28 6.85
CA GLY A 7 -5.24 -7.98 5.42
C GLY A 7 -5.40 -9.21 4.54
N SER A 8 -5.94 -9.03 3.34
CA SER A 8 -6.14 -10.11 2.38
C SER A 8 -5.89 -9.67 0.95
N GLY A 9 -5.60 -10.62 0.07
CA GLY A 9 -5.43 -10.39 -1.36
C GLY A 9 -5.98 -11.56 -2.18
N SER A 10 -6.38 -11.24 -3.40
CA SER A 10 -6.81 -12.24 -4.38
C SER A 10 -6.41 -11.78 -5.77
N SER A 11 -6.02 -12.75 -6.60
CA SER A 11 -5.57 -12.51 -7.97
C SER A 11 -6.57 -13.04 -8.98
N TYR A 12 -6.65 -12.40 -10.14
CA TYR A 12 -7.44 -12.84 -11.28
C TYR A 12 -6.79 -12.37 -12.58
N ILE A 13 -7.16 -13.01 -13.69
CA ILE A 13 -6.71 -12.62 -15.02
C ILE A 13 -7.82 -11.86 -15.76
N ASP A 14 -7.45 -10.79 -16.44
CA ASP A 14 -8.33 -10.02 -17.34
C ASP A 14 -7.52 -9.62 -18.58
N ASN A 15 -7.91 -10.12 -19.75
CA ASN A 15 -7.24 -9.90 -21.04
C ASN A 15 -5.72 -10.16 -21.04
N GLY A 16 -5.28 -11.31 -20.50
CA GLY A 16 -3.85 -11.71 -20.49
C GLY A 16 -3.01 -11.00 -19.42
N VAL A 17 -3.61 -10.15 -18.60
CA VAL A 17 -2.91 -9.46 -17.50
C VAL A 17 -3.45 -9.95 -16.16
N TYR A 18 -2.55 -10.34 -15.26
CA TYR A 18 -2.89 -10.65 -13.89
C TYR A 18 -3.09 -9.37 -13.08
N TYR A 19 -4.18 -9.33 -12.32
CA TYR A 19 -4.54 -8.25 -11.41
C TYR A 19 -4.75 -8.78 -10.01
N SER A 20 -4.55 -7.91 -9.03
CA SER A 20 -4.92 -8.16 -7.64
C SER A 20 -5.96 -7.18 -7.12
N ASP A 21 -6.88 -7.73 -6.34
CA ASP A 21 -7.70 -7.00 -5.41
C ASP A 21 -7.16 -7.23 -4.00
N ILE A 22 -6.90 -6.17 -3.27
CA ILE A 22 -6.29 -6.25 -1.92
C ILE A 22 -7.07 -5.45 -0.91
N GLU A 23 -7.11 -5.94 0.32
CA GLU A 23 -7.66 -5.26 1.47
C GLU A 23 -6.55 -5.07 2.51
N ILE A 24 -6.24 -3.81 2.81
CA ILE A 24 -5.19 -3.44 3.76
C ILE A 24 -5.88 -2.72 4.92
N PRO A 25 -5.98 -3.33 6.11
CA PRO A 25 -6.52 -2.67 7.27
C PRO A 25 -5.49 -1.66 7.79
N ILE A 26 -5.66 -0.38 7.46
CA ILE A 26 -4.79 0.68 8.00
C ILE A 26 -5.46 1.27 9.22
N ASN A 27 -4.85 1.03 10.38
CA ASN A 27 -5.19 1.68 11.63
C ASN A 27 -4.16 2.77 11.91
N PHE A 28 -4.56 4.03 11.74
CA PHE A 28 -3.70 5.17 12.04
C PHE A 28 -3.55 5.31 13.56
N GLU A 29 -2.31 5.48 14.01
CA GLU A 29 -2.01 5.85 15.39
C GLU A 29 -2.52 7.26 15.69
N LYS A 30 -2.76 7.55 16.98
CA LYS A 30 -3.32 8.84 17.41
C LYS A 30 -2.44 10.01 16.98
N GLU A 31 -1.14 9.82 16.99
CA GLU A 31 -0.13 10.77 16.53
C GLU A 31 -0.29 10.99 15.01
N GLN A 32 -0.38 9.93 14.22
CA GLN A 32 -0.56 10.05 12.76
C GLN A 32 -1.87 10.76 12.39
N ILE A 33 -2.95 10.56 13.16
CA ILE A 33 -4.21 11.30 12.99
C ILE A 33 -3.99 12.79 13.25
N LYS A 34 -3.36 13.17 14.37
CA LYS A 34 -3.04 14.58 14.65
C LYS A 34 -2.15 15.18 13.55
N ALA A 35 -1.27 14.38 12.95
CA ALA A 35 -0.36 14.82 11.90
C ALA A 35 -1.15 15.17 10.64
N LEU A 36 -2.03 14.25 10.21
CA LEU A 36 -2.98 14.49 9.14
C LEU A 36 -3.79 15.76 9.40
N GLU A 37 -4.39 15.88 10.58
CA GLU A 37 -5.21 17.03 10.95
C GLU A 37 -4.44 18.36 11.01
N SER A 38 -3.11 18.29 11.17
CA SER A 38 -2.19 19.44 11.11
C SER A 38 -1.71 19.76 9.68
N GLY A 39 -2.18 19.02 8.67
CA GLY A 39 -1.83 19.21 7.26
C GLY A 39 -0.64 18.38 6.77
N ILE A 40 -0.13 17.45 7.57
CA ILE A 40 0.90 16.50 7.11
C ILE A 40 0.23 15.49 6.17
N ILE A 41 0.86 15.24 5.03
CA ILE A 41 0.40 14.26 4.04
C ILE A 41 1.09 12.92 4.34
N PHE A 42 0.35 11.82 4.27
CA PHE A 42 0.94 10.49 4.36
C PHE A 42 0.94 9.78 3.00
N ASN A 43 2.03 9.09 2.69
CA ASN A 43 2.10 8.12 1.61
C ASN A 43 1.86 6.73 2.14
N LEU A 44 0.89 6.03 1.56
CA LEU A 44 0.84 4.59 1.58
C LEU A 44 1.57 4.07 0.35
N GLU A 45 2.71 3.43 0.58
CA GLU A 45 3.53 2.78 -0.44
C GLU A 45 3.24 1.29 -0.44
N LEU A 46 2.90 0.74 -1.61
CA LEU A 46 2.61 -0.67 -1.81
C LEU A 46 3.70 -1.25 -2.71
N ASN A 47 4.51 -2.14 -2.15
CA ASN A 47 5.57 -2.84 -2.86
C ASN A 47 5.13 -4.27 -3.08
N LEU A 48 4.80 -4.61 -4.32
CA LEU A 48 4.34 -5.95 -4.69
C LEU A 48 5.48 -6.72 -5.33
N LYS A 49 5.60 -7.99 -4.98
CA LYS A 49 6.55 -8.94 -5.55
C LYS A 49 5.83 -10.21 -5.96
N ILE A 50 6.32 -10.84 -7.02
CA ILE A 50 5.84 -12.15 -7.47
C ILE A 50 7.00 -13.11 -7.33
N VAL A 51 6.82 -14.13 -6.50
CA VAL A 51 7.85 -15.12 -6.20
C VAL A 51 7.39 -16.50 -6.65
N ASP A 52 8.28 -17.22 -7.32
CA ASP A 52 8.13 -18.64 -7.66
C ASP A 52 8.61 -19.48 -6.48
N ILE A 53 7.70 -20.05 -5.69
CA ILE A 53 8.08 -20.81 -4.49
C ILE A 53 8.46 -22.24 -4.89
N ARG A 54 9.76 -22.52 -5.09
CA ARG A 54 10.26 -23.86 -5.43
C ARG A 54 11.01 -24.50 -4.24
N ASN A 55 10.64 -25.72 -3.87
CA ASN A 55 11.28 -26.47 -2.76
C ASN A 55 12.79 -26.80 -2.96
N TRP A 56 13.39 -26.55 -4.13
CA TRP A 56 14.75 -27.04 -4.46
C TRP A 56 15.63 -26.07 -5.28
N ARG A 57 15.18 -24.83 -5.57
CA ARG A 57 15.96 -23.79 -6.27
C ARG A 57 15.81 -22.43 -5.61
N LEU A 58 16.72 -21.51 -5.91
CA LEU A 58 16.64 -20.11 -5.49
C LEU A 58 15.41 -19.43 -6.09
N ASP A 59 14.67 -18.68 -5.26
CA ASP A 59 13.52 -17.88 -5.67
C ASP A 59 13.91 -16.97 -6.85
N ARG A 60 13.13 -17.00 -7.92
CA ARG A 60 13.31 -16.12 -9.08
C ARG A 60 12.31 -14.97 -8.97
N ASP A 61 12.83 -13.76 -8.80
CA ASP A 61 12.04 -12.55 -8.99
C ASP A 61 11.70 -12.41 -10.48
N ILE A 62 10.41 -12.43 -10.80
CA ILE A 62 9.93 -12.33 -12.19
C ILE A 62 9.80 -10.85 -12.61
N GLY A 63 9.95 -9.93 -11.68
CA GLY A 63 10.06 -8.50 -11.94
C GLY A 63 9.56 -7.67 -10.76
N ASP A 64 10.33 -6.63 -10.41
CA ASP A 64 9.88 -5.63 -9.45
C ASP A 64 8.73 -4.82 -10.03
N LEU A 65 7.55 -4.93 -9.40
CA LEU A 65 6.42 -4.08 -9.74
C LEU A 65 6.68 -2.68 -9.20
N ASN A 66 6.60 -1.67 -10.08
CA ASN A 66 6.74 -0.27 -9.65
C ASN A 66 5.80 0.01 -8.46
N PRO A 67 6.34 0.47 -7.32
CA PRO A 67 5.55 0.70 -6.13
C PRO A 67 4.36 1.60 -6.41
N LYS A 68 3.20 1.23 -5.87
CA LYS A 68 2.00 2.08 -5.97
C LYS A 68 1.96 3.00 -4.76
N ILE A 69 1.81 4.30 -5.00
CA ILE A 69 1.81 5.31 -3.94
C ILE A 69 0.42 5.96 -3.89
N TYR A 70 -0.19 5.97 -2.71
CA TYR A 70 -1.42 6.67 -2.41
C TYR A 70 -1.15 7.79 -1.41
N ALA A 71 -1.54 9.01 -1.76
CA ALA A 71 -1.46 10.16 -0.86
C ALA A 71 -2.72 10.24 0.00
N ILE A 72 -2.53 10.46 1.29
CA ILE A 72 -3.57 10.53 2.30
C ILE A 72 -3.48 11.91 2.95
N GLU A 73 -4.57 12.66 2.84
CA GLU A 73 -4.61 14.08 3.20
C GLU A 73 -5.86 14.36 4.03
N PHE A 74 -5.78 15.35 4.93
CA PHE A 74 -6.94 15.87 5.64
C PHE A 74 -7.24 17.29 5.18
N ASN A 75 -8.50 17.54 4.82
CA ASN A 75 -8.98 18.86 4.50
C ASN A 75 -9.66 19.48 5.73
N ALA A 76 -9.02 20.50 6.32
CA ALA A 76 -9.51 21.17 7.53
C ALA A 76 -10.83 21.92 7.33
N PHE A 77 -11.13 22.39 6.11
CA PHE A 77 -12.38 23.10 5.80
C PHE A 77 -13.57 22.15 5.76
N THR A 78 -13.41 20.99 5.11
CA THR A 78 -14.49 20.00 4.98
C THR A 78 -14.52 19.00 6.13
N ARG A 79 -13.45 18.92 6.93
CA ARG A 79 -13.20 17.91 7.96
C ARG A 79 -13.28 16.49 7.41
N ARG A 80 -12.66 16.28 6.25
CA ARG A 80 -12.65 14.98 5.57
C ARG A 80 -11.26 14.55 5.17
N TYR A 81 -11.09 13.24 5.10
CA TYR A 81 -9.87 12.60 4.64
C TYR A 81 -10.01 12.22 3.18
N THR A 82 -8.99 12.49 2.38
CA THR A 82 -8.94 12.12 0.98
C THR A 82 -7.79 11.15 0.75
N VAL A 83 -8.07 10.06 0.04
CA VAL A 83 -7.06 9.12 -0.43
C VAL A 83 -6.97 9.24 -1.93
N SER A 84 -5.80 9.56 -2.46
CA SER A 84 -5.61 9.72 -3.91
C SER A 84 -4.46 8.91 -4.46
N LYS A 85 -4.69 8.24 -5.60
CA LYS A 85 -3.64 7.49 -6.30
C LYS A 85 -2.68 8.47 -6.94
N ARG A 86 -1.38 8.33 -6.67
CA ARG A 86 -0.33 9.11 -7.34
C ARG A 86 0.01 8.46 -8.68
N THR A 87 -0.30 9.15 -9.77
CA THR A 87 0.08 8.74 -11.12
C THR A 87 1.25 9.58 -11.61
N LEU A 88 2.20 8.98 -12.35
CA LEU A 88 3.26 9.71 -13.04
C LEU A 88 2.61 10.79 -13.92
N GLY A 89 2.94 12.07 -13.72
CA GLY A 89 2.30 13.19 -14.44
C GLY A 89 1.25 14.00 -13.65
N GLY A 90 1.07 13.73 -12.35
CA GLY A 90 0.45 14.70 -11.41
C GLY A 90 -1.08 14.68 -11.30
N LYS A 91 -1.79 13.81 -12.02
CA LYS A 91 -3.24 13.63 -11.80
C LYS A 91 -3.50 12.69 -10.63
N LEU A 92 -4.15 13.24 -9.59
CA LEU A 92 -4.63 12.55 -8.41
C LEU A 92 -6.10 12.20 -8.62
N HIS A 93 -6.44 10.90 -8.60
CA HIS A 93 -7.83 10.45 -8.51
C HIS A 93 -8.09 10.07 -7.07
N GLY A 94 -9.03 10.77 -6.42
CA GLY A 94 -9.26 10.70 -4.98
C GLY A 94 -10.62 10.12 -4.59
N HIS A 95 -10.65 9.41 -3.47
CA HIS A 95 -11.87 9.06 -2.74
C HIS A 95 -11.94 9.87 -1.44
N ASP A 96 -13.10 10.45 -1.16
CA ASP A 96 -13.36 11.28 0.02
C ASP A 96 -14.10 10.46 1.10
N ARG A 97 -13.62 10.50 2.34
CA ARG A 97 -14.17 9.74 3.48
C ARG A 97 -14.32 10.60 4.73
N ARG A 98 -15.35 10.27 5.54
CA ARG A 98 -15.59 10.86 6.85
C ARG A 98 -15.06 9.94 7.96
N GLY A 99 -14.37 10.51 8.94
CA GLY A 99 -13.81 9.77 10.08
C GLY A 99 -12.43 9.15 9.81
N TRP A 100 -11.84 8.54 10.83
CA TRP A 100 -10.47 7.99 10.81
C TRP A 100 -10.34 6.64 10.06
N GLU A 101 -11.42 6.16 9.46
CA GLU A 101 -11.48 4.92 8.67
C GLU A 101 -11.06 5.16 7.20
N ILE A 102 -9.93 5.83 7.05
CA ILE A 102 -9.48 6.43 5.80
C ILE A 102 -9.19 5.34 4.75
N PHE A 103 -8.81 4.14 5.19
CA PHE A 103 -8.45 3.01 4.34
C PHE A 103 -9.02 1.68 4.85
N LYS A 104 -10.35 1.52 4.75
CA LYS A 104 -11.07 0.25 5.04
C LYS A 104 -11.70 -0.39 3.80
N GLY A 105 -11.31 0.06 2.61
CA GLY A 105 -11.89 -0.46 1.36
C GLY A 105 -10.86 -1.21 0.53
N PRO A 106 -11.29 -2.20 -0.26
CA PRO A 106 -10.37 -2.92 -1.11
C PRO A 106 -9.80 -2.00 -2.20
N ILE A 107 -8.50 -2.09 -2.45
CA ILE A 107 -7.89 -1.58 -3.68
C ILE A 107 -8.14 -2.61 -4.76
N LYS A 108 -8.82 -2.18 -5.83
CA LYS A 108 -9.25 -3.05 -6.91
C LYS A 108 -8.36 -2.91 -8.14
N LYS A 109 -8.24 -4.00 -8.89
CA LYS A 109 -7.61 -4.04 -10.22
C LYS A 109 -6.18 -3.48 -10.23
N LEU A 110 -5.36 -3.90 -9.28
CA LEU A 110 -3.92 -3.58 -9.28
C LEU A 110 -3.20 -4.45 -10.31
N PRO A 111 -2.61 -3.88 -11.37
CA PRO A 111 -1.90 -4.67 -12.36
C PRO A 111 -0.64 -5.27 -11.73
N LEU A 112 -0.48 -6.57 -11.93
CA LEU A 112 0.69 -7.33 -11.55
C LEU A 112 1.56 -7.54 -12.79
N VAL A 113 1.28 -8.59 -13.57
CA VAL A 113 2.19 -9.07 -14.60
C VAL A 113 1.39 -9.59 -15.80
N ASP A 114 2.00 -9.51 -16.98
CA ASP A 114 1.48 -10.11 -18.21
C ASP A 114 1.69 -11.64 -18.18
N ASP A 115 0.71 -12.41 -18.65
CA ASP A 115 0.75 -13.87 -18.62
C ASP A 115 1.92 -14.46 -19.42
N SER A 116 2.38 -13.77 -20.47
CA SER A 116 3.52 -14.16 -21.29
C SER A 116 4.86 -14.21 -20.54
N LEU A 117 4.93 -13.59 -19.36
CA LEU A 117 6.13 -13.55 -18.52
C LEU A 117 6.17 -14.67 -17.47
N LEU A 118 5.10 -15.45 -17.35
CA LEU A 118 4.95 -16.50 -16.33
C LEU A 118 5.15 -17.89 -16.92
N ASP A 119 5.71 -18.77 -16.10
CA ASP A 119 5.75 -20.22 -16.37
C ASP A 119 4.45 -20.85 -15.86
N LEU A 120 3.65 -21.43 -16.76
CA LEU A 120 2.33 -21.97 -16.40
C LEU A 120 2.41 -23.17 -15.44
N ASP A 121 3.57 -23.82 -15.33
CA ASP A 121 3.80 -24.96 -14.45
C ASP A 121 4.35 -24.55 -13.06
N ALA A 122 4.48 -23.25 -12.78
CA ALA A 122 5.05 -22.73 -11.54
C ALA A 122 3.98 -22.19 -10.56
N ASP A 123 4.24 -22.39 -9.27
CA ASP A 123 3.38 -21.94 -8.17
C ASP A 123 3.81 -20.56 -7.67
N TYR A 124 3.17 -19.52 -8.20
CA TYR A 124 3.50 -18.14 -7.87
C TYR A 124 2.74 -17.60 -6.67
N THR A 125 3.47 -17.01 -5.73
CA THR A 125 2.91 -16.24 -4.62
C THR A 125 3.16 -14.76 -4.82
N VAL A 126 2.14 -13.96 -4.55
CA VAL A 126 2.23 -12.51 -4.48
C VAL A 126 2.51 -12.11 -3.05
N ILE A 127 3.53 -11.28 -2.86
CA ILE A 127 3.90 -10.71 -1.56
C ILE A 127 3.69 -9.20 -1.64
N LEU A 128 3.06 -8.64 -0.61
CA LEU A 128 2.85 -7.21 -0.46
C LEU A 128 3.51 -6.69 0.81
N ASP A 129 4.52 -5.84 0.63
CA ASP A 129 5.12 -5.03 1.69
C ASP A 129 4.55 -3.60 1.63
N SER A 130 3.81 -3.20 2.66
CA SER A 130 3.16 -1.90 2.72
C SER A 130 3.79 -0.99 3.76
N ARG A 131 3.96 0.28 3.42
CA ARG A 131 4.60 1.28 4.27
C ARG A 131 3.80 2.56 4.30
N LEU A 132 3.61 3.10 5.49
CA LEU A 132 3.06 4.43 5.71
C LEU A 132 4.21 5.39 6.01
N ARG A 133 4.28 6.49 5.27
CA ARG A 133 5.38 7.48 5.37
C ARG A 133 4.85 8.90 5.42
N ALA A 134 5.30 9.70 6.38
CA ALA A 134 4.95 11.12 6.43
C ALA A 134 5.74 11.91 5.37
N GLN A 135 5.04 12.65 4.52
CA GLN A 135 5.65 13.57 3.54
C GLN A 135 5.83 14.98 4.13
N GLY A 136 6.83 15.69 3.60
CA GLY A 136 6.93 17.15 3.78
C GLY A 136 7.34 17.61 5.18
N MET A 137 7.77 16.72 6.06
CA MET A 137 8.33 17.12 7.36
C MET A 137 9.66 17.84 7.17
N SER A 138 9.66 19.16 7.32
CA SER A 138 10.88 19.94 7.42
C SER A 138 11.73 19.47 8.62
N PRO A 139 13.05 19.71 8.58
CA PRO A 139 13.94 19.40 9.70
C PRO A 139 13.49 20.02 11.02
N TRP A 140 12.92 21.23 11.03
CA TRP A 140 12.46 21.89 12.26
C TRP A 140 11.23 21.20 12.85
N MET A 141 10.32 20.65 12.02
CA MET A 141 9.17 19.90 12.52
C MET A 141 9.58 18.60 13.21
N LYS A 142 10.70 18.00 12.79
CA LYS A 142 11.28 16.80 13.45
C LYS A 142 11.85 17.09 14.84
N THR A 143 12.12 18.37 15.18
CA THR A 143 12.70 18.75 16.48
C THR A 143 11.64 18.93 17.57
N ILE A 144 10.39 19.21 17.21
CA ILE A 144 9.31 19.40 18.17
C ILE A 144 8.92 18.02 18.71
N SER A 145 9.02 17.85 20.03
CA SER A 145 8.99 16.57 20.74
C SER A 145 7.74 15.71 20.53
N PHE A 146 6.64 16.26 20.01
CA PHE A 146 5.38 15.54 19.80
C PHE A 146 5.38 14.55 18.62
N TRP A 147 6.33 14.64 17.68
CA TRP A 147 6.44 13.74 16.52
C TRP A 147 7.61 12.74 16.58
N ARG A 148 8.31 12.65 17.72
CA ARG A 148 9.63 12.01 17.82
C ARG A 148 9.61 10.48 17.72
N GLU A 149 8.49 9.86 18.06
CA GLU A 149 8.23 8.45 17.80
C GLU A 149 7.68 8.39 16.36
N SER A 150 8.49 7.83 15.47
CA SER A 150 8.41 8.07 14.02
C SER A 150 6.99 7.88 13.46
N LEU A 151 6.44 8.94 12.86
CA LEU A 151 5.17 8.90 12.13
C LEU A 151 5.11 7.82 11.04
N ASP A 152 6.27 7.36 10.59
CA ASP A 152 6.42 6.28 9.63
C ASP A 152 6.11 4.92 10.28
N SER A 153 5.36 4.09 9.56
CA SER A 153 5.03 2.73 10.01
C SER A 153 5.19 1.74 8.88
N ASP A 154 5.73 0.57 9.20
CA ASP A 154 5.67 -0.59 8.31
C ASP A 154 4.44 -1.41 8.70
N LEU A 155 3.61 -1.73 7.70
CA LEU A 155 2.45 -2.59 7.90
C LEU A 155 2.88 -4.06 7.80
N GLU A 156 2.06 -4.95 8.33
CA GLU A 156 2.32 -6.38 8.18
C GLU A 156 2.25 -6.80 6.71
N GLN A 157 3.13 -7.73 6.35
CA GLN A 157 3.21 -8.30 5.03
C GLN A 157 1.98 -9.18 4.75
N ILE A 158 1.37 -9.01 3.59
CA ILE A 158 0.22 -9.81 3.13
C ILE A 158 0.70 -10.68 1.97
N GLN A 159 0.24 -11.93 1.92
CA GLN A 159 0.59 -12.89 0.87
C GLN A 159 -0.63 -13.63 0.35
N TRP A 160 -0.67 -13.92 -0.95
CA TRP A 160 -1.73 -14.71 -1.58
C TRP A 160 -1.22 -15.37 -2.87
N GLN A 161 -1.93 -16.39 -3.35
CA GLN A 161 -1.59 -17.08 -4.60
C GLN A 161 -1.90 -16.19 -5.83
N LEU A 162 -1.02 -16.22 -6.84
CA LEU A 162 -1.23 -15.51 -8.11
C LEU A 162 -2.28 -16.23 -8.98
N PHE A 163 -2.18 -17.54 -9.05
CA PHE A 163 -3.19 -18.43 -9.62
C PHE A 163 -3.08 -19.81 -8.95
N ARG A 164 -4.01 -20.70 -9.27
CA ARG A 164 -4.03 -22.08 -8.79
C ARG A 164 -3.80 -23.03 -9.96
#